data_AF-A0A3N0GE83-F1
#
_entry.id   AF-A0A3N0GE83-F1
#
_cell.length_a   1.000
_cell.length_b   1.000
_cell.length_c   1.000
_cell.angle_alpha   90.00
_cell.angle_beta   90.00
_cell.angle_gamma   90.00
#
_symmetry.space_group_name_H-M   'P 1'
#
loop_
_entity.id
_entity.type
_entity.pdbx_description
1 polymer ?
#
loop_
_entity_poly.entity_id
_entity_poly.type
_entity_poly.pdbx_seq_one_letter_code
_entity_poly.pdbx_strand_id
1 'polypeptide(L)' 'MYCTLADLIKHVPEQTLIELTNESVTFDNRPPVNTTVVDSCIRYADEQIDAHLRGRYTLPLAEIPTMLRDLAVTLTRYR' A
#
# COMPACT_ATOMS: atom_id res chain seq x y z
N MET A 1 -3.68 -9.49 -0.11
CA MET A 1 -3.67 -8.15 -0.72
C MET A 1 -4.97 -7.44 -0.53
N TYR A 2 -4.97 -6.54 0.44
CA TYR A 2 -6.12 -5.72 0.82
C TYR A 2 -6.22 -4.41 0.04
N CYS A 3 -5.10 -3.91 -0.50
CA CYS A 3 -5.06 -2.75 -1.40
C CYS A 3 -4.13 -2.98 -2.60
N THR A 4 -4.30 -2.16 -3.64
CA THR A 4 -3.45 -2.14 -4.83
C THR A 4 -2.79 -0.77 -5.03
N LEU A 5 -1.80 -0.68 -5.92
CA LEU A 5 -1.23 0.61 -6.35
C LEU A 5 -2.30 1.55 -6.92
N ALA A 6 -3.28 1.03 -7.64
CA ALA A 6 -4.40 1.83 -8.15
C ALA A 6 -5.27 2.41 -7.03
N ASP A 7 -5.40 1.72 -5.90
CA ASP A 7 -6.09 2.26 -4.73
C ASP A 7 -5.24 3.35 -4.05
N LEU A 8 -3.92 3.17 -3.97
CA LEU A 8 -3.02 4.21 -3.44
C LEU A 8 -3.11 5.51 -4.25
N ILE A 9 -3.12 5.44 -5.58
CA ILE A 9 -3.21 6.64 -6.45
C ILE A 9 -4.52 7.41 -6.25
N LYS A 10 -5.61 6.75 -5.85
CA LYS A 10 -6.88 7.44 -5.54
C LYS A 10 -6.80 8.29 -4.29
N HIS A 11 -5.90 7.95 -3.35
CA HIS A 11 -5.79 8.60 -2.04
C HIS A 11 -4.53 9.43 -1.88
N VAL A 12 -3.49 9.17 -2.67
CA VAL A 12 -2.19 9.83 -2.65
C VAL A 12 -1.86 10.28 -4.05
N PRO A 13 -1.56 11.58 -4.28
CA PRO A 13 -1.12 12.06 -5.58
C PRO A 13 0.07 11.24 -6.08
N GLU A 14 0.06 10.88 -7.37
CA GLU A 14 1.12 10.09 -7.98
C GLU A 14 2.51 10.73 -7.77
N GLN A 15 2.57 12.06 -7.82
CA GLN A 15 3.80 12.81 -7.56
C GLN A 15 4.38 12.54 -6.17
N THR A 16 3.53 12.48 -5.15
CA THR A 16 3.95 12.18 -3.78
C THR A 16 4.40 10.72 -3.68
N LEU A 17 3.76 9.79 -4.37
CA LEU A 17 4.23 8.40 -4.42
C LEU A 17 5.60 8.27 -5.08
N ILE A 18 5.87 9.02 -6.15
CA ILE A 18 7.20 9.05 -6.79
C ILE A 18 8.26 9.52 -5.79
N GLU A 19 7.98 10.60 -5.06
CA GLU A 19 8.89 11.18 -4.07
C GLU A 19 9.13 10.27 -2.86
N LEU A 20 8.12 9.53 -2.42
CA LEU A 20 8.23 8.60 -1.28
C LEU A 20 8.92 7.29 -1.63
N THR A 21 8.85 6.85 -2.90
CA THR A 21 9.31 5.51 -3.31
C THR A 21 10.67 5.51 -3.99
N ASN A 22 11.19 6.68 -4.35
CA ASN A 22 12.50 6.84 -4.99
C ASN A 22 13.44 7.66 -4.10
N GLU A 23 14.68 7.18 -3.94
CA GLU A 23 15.69 7.85 -3.11
C GLU A 23 16.18 9.17 -3.72
N SER A 24 16.23 9.26 -5.06
CA SER A 24 16.69 10.44 -5.77
C SER A 24 15.66 10.89 -6.80
N VAL A 25 14.90 11.94 -6.47
CA VAL A 25 14.02 12.65 -7.41
C VAL A 25 14.61 14.04 -7.63
N THR A 26 14.96 14.36 -8.87
CA THR A 26 15.53 15.66 -9.24
C THR A 26 14.68 16.34 -10.30
N PHE A 27 14.93 17.63 -10.56
CA PHE A 27 14.23 18.35 -11.61
C PHE A 27 14.44 17.72 -12.99
N ASP A 28 15.67 17.27 -13.27
CA ASP A 28 16.06 16.72 -14.57
C ASP A 28 15.77 15.22 -14.71
N ASN A 29 15.53 14.51 -13.59
CA ASN A 29 15.21 13.09 -13.59
C ASN A 29 14.11 12.78 -12.58
N ARG A 30 12.90 12.53 -13.11
CA ARG A 30 11.73 12.09 -12.35
C ARG A 30 11.37 10.66 -12.76
N PRO A 31 11.92 9.64 -12.08
CA PRO A 31 11.57 8.25 -12.35
C PRO A 31 10.09 7.98 -12.03
N PRO A 32 9.49 6.93 -12.61
CA PRO A 32 8.15 6.50 -12.24
C PRO A 32 8.11 6.00 -10.78
N VAL A 33 6.90 5.74 -10.27
CA VAL A 33 6.71 5.13 -8.95
C VAL A 33 7.49 3.81 -8.87
N ASN A 34 8.32 3.66 -7.83
CA ASN A 34 9.05 2.42 -7.62
C ASN A 34 8.11 1.36 -7.04
N THR A 35 7.58 0.51 -7.93
CA THR A 35 6.61 -0.54 -7.56
C THR A 35 7.19 -1.55 -6.57
N THR A 36 8.51 -1.78 -6.57
CA THR A 36 9.15 -2.70 -5.62
C THR A 36 9.03 -2.21 -4.19
N VAL A 37 9.21 -0.90 -3.97
CA VAL A 37 9.03 -0.27 -2.66
C VAL A 37 7.56 -0.32 -2.25
N VAL A 38 6.65 0.04 -3.17
CA VAL A 38 5.20 -0.01 -2.94
C VAL A 38 4.74 -1.41 -2.55
N ASP A 39 5.11 -2.44 -3.32
CA ASP A 39 4.74 -3.83 -3.06
C ASP A 39 5.28 -4.31 -1.71
N SER A 40 6.48 -3.85 -1.32
CA SER A 40 7.03 -4.15 0.01
C SER A 40 6.18 -3.53 1.13
N CYS A 41 5.68 -2.30 0.94
CA CYS A 41 4.82 -1.60 1.89
C CYS A 41 3.42 -2.22 1.98
N ILE A 42 2.83 -2.59 0.85
CA ILE A 42 1.56 -3.31 0.79
C ILE A 42 1.69 -4.65 1.52
N ARG A 43 2.77 -5.41 1.28
CA ARG A 43 2.99 -6.69 1.98
C ARG A 43 3.01 -6.53 3.50
N TYR A 44 3.64 -5.47 4.00
CA TYR A 44 3.63 -5.20 5.44
C TYR A 44 2.25 -4.84 5.97
N ALA A 45 1.48 -4.02 5.24
CA ALA A 45 0.11 -3.71 5.62
C ALA A 45 -0.76 -4.99 5.64
N ASP A 46 -0.59 -5.86 4.64
CA ASP A 46 -1.25 -7.16 4.57
C ASP A 46 -0.90 -8.04 5.77
N GLU A 47 0.39 -8.19 6.09
CA GLU A 47 0.85 -9.00 7.22
C GLU A 47 0.30 -8.49 8.55
N GLN A 48 0.25 -7.17 8.74
CA GLN A 48 -0.32 -6.54 9.93
C GLN A 48 -1.83 -6.81 10.05
N ILE A 49 -2.59 -6.64 8.96
CA ILE A 49 -4.04 -6.89 8.94
C ILE A 49 -4.31 -8.38 9.20
N ASP A 50 -3.60 -9.28 8.51
CA ASP A 50 -3.72 -10.73 8.68
C ASP A 50 -3.43 -11.16 10.11
N ALA A 51 -2.41 -10.58 10.75
CA ALA A 51 -2.07 -10.86 12.14
C ALA A 51 -3.23 -10.54 13.10
N HIS A 52 -3.96 -9.44 12.86
CA HIS A 52 -5.13 -9.07 13.65
C HIS A 52 -6.35 -9.96 13.36
N LEU A 53 -6.52 -10.44 12.12
CA LEU A 53 -7.67 -11.25 11.72
C LEU A 53 -7.55 -12.73 12.08
N ARG A 54 -6.33 -13.28 12.08
CA ARG A 54 -6.07 -14.73 12.27
C ARG A 54 -6.61 -15.30 13.59
N GLY A 55 -6.81 -14.45 14.60
CA GLY A 55 -7.41 -14.88 15.87
C GLY A 55 -8.93 -15.11 15.83
N ARG A 56 -9.63 -14.64 14.79
CA ARG A 56 -11.10 -14.68 14.70
C ARG A 56 -11.64 -15.21 13.37
N TYR A 57 -10.86 -15.11 12.30
CA TYR A 57 -11.30 -15.44 10.94
C TYR A 57 -10.32 -16.43 10.30
N THR A 58 -10.86 -17.31 9.46
CA THR A 58 -10.06 -18.13 8.55
C THR A 58 -9.62 -17.29 7.36
N LEU A 59 -8.31 -17.25 7.11
CA LEU A 59 -7.71 -16.50 6.01
C LEU A 59 -7.38 -17.45 4.85
N PRO A 60 -7.48 -17.01 3.59
CA PRO A 60 -7.91 -15.67 3.15
C PRO A 60 -9.41 -15.44 3.30
N LEU A 61 -9.83 -14.17 3.47
CA LEU A 61 -11.24 -13.80 3.50
C LEU A 61 -11.90 -14.03 2.13
N ALA A 62 -13.15 -14.50 2.12
CA ALA A 62 -13.91 -14.70 0.88
C ALA A 62 -14.29 -13.37 0.20
N GLU A 63 -14.61 -12.34 1.00
CA GLU A 63 -14.87 -10.98 0.55
C GLU A 63 -14.09 -10.02 1.44
N ILE A 64 -13.47 -9.01 0.84
CA ILE A 64 -12.68 -8.00 1.55
C ILE A 64 -13.58 -6.77 1.79
N PRO A 65 -13.95 -6.48 3.06
CA PRO A 65 -14.69 -5.27 3.38
C PRO A 65 -13.93 -4.01 2.95
N THR A 66 -14.65 -2.98 2.51
CA THR A 66 -14.06 -1.70 2.09
C THR A 66 -13.20 -1.06 3.18
N MET A 67 -13.59 -1.20 4.45
CA MET A 67 -12.82 -0.73 5.59
C MET A 67 -11.40 -1.32 5.65
N LEU A 68 -11.21 -2.61 5.28
CA LEU A 68 -9.88 -3.22 5.27
C LEU A 68 -9.02 -2.65 4.14
N ARG A 69 -9.62 -2.29 3.01
CA ARG A 69 -8.93 -1.60 1.90
C ARG A 69 -8.45 -0.23 2.35
N ASP A 70 -9.30 0.56 2.98
CA ASP A 70 -8.96 1.90 3.48
C ASP A 70 -7.85 1.83 4.55
N LEU A 71 -7.92 0.82 5.43
CA LEU A 71 -6.88 0.56 6.42
C LEU A 71 -5.55 0.18 5.77
N ALA A 72 -5.57 -0.72 4.77
CA ALA A 72 -4.37 -1.14 4.06
C ALA A 72 -3.70 0.03 3.31
N VAL A 73 -4.50 0.90 2.66
CA VAL A 73 -4.02 2.14 2.05
C VAL A 73 -3.36 3.05 3.09
N THR A 74 -4.00 3.22 4.25
CA THR A 74 -3.47 4.06 5.33
C THR A 74 -2.14 3.52 5.87
N LEU A 75 -2.07 2.23 6.19
CA LEU A 75 -0.85 1.59 6.67
C LEU A 75 0.28 1.66 5.64
N THR A 76 -0.04 1.44 4.37
CA THR A 76 0.95 1.48 3.28
C THR A 76 1.52 2.88 3.08
N ARG A 77 0.68 3.93 3.21
CA ARG A 77 1.09 5.33 3.02
C ARG A 77 2.05 5.84 4.09
N TYR A 78 1.89 5.39 5.34
CA TYR A 78 2.64 5.90 6.49
C TYR A 78 3.84 5.03 6.89
N ARG A 79 4.11 3.96 6.13
CA ARG A 79 5.33 3.18 6.26
C ARG A 79 6.47 3.84 5.50
#